data_AF-A0A5C7XEC3-F1
#
_entry.id   AF-A0A5C7XEC3-F1
#
_cell.length_a   1.000
_cell.length_b   1.000
_cell.length_c   1.000
_cell.angle_alpha   90.00
_cell.angle_beta   90.00
_cell.angle_gamma   90.00
#
_symmetry.space_group_name_H-M   'P 1'
#
loop_
_entity.id
_entity.type
_entity.pdbx_description
1 polymer ?
#
loop_
_entity_poly.entity_id
_entity_poly.type
_entity_poly.pdbx_seq_one_letter_code
_entity_poly.pdbx_strand_id
1 'polypeptide(L)'
;MDPRITIHNITDYNSLLSIVYSELESISRRKPQQSVDTQNPLLKCCEALFQAGAITIMAQHKVLDPDFLAEYSSYYSKQFNEVSRYCTRLHFFKESKATELTQLEYIDSTPPEHYLGFITLRPVITSPVGATILSSEVVPGFIRSADKFPVHIMGRELSVFGTPFMQQDNAVGACAQASIWMALRTLRKREGDRAHDPAQITDAATRYNANGRIKPNRQGLTQIQMMEAIRSAGYSPHSIWLGQWHNQSLDAMNPADVQTAKRTIHPYIESEIPVVLLLIHKIGGHAVVAVGHTWNANTTEFQTVEVSNSASLDLRLVHASSWIPDFIINNDNSGPYMPFPSSSGGGTGYSMEQMVYALPLLPADVFMSGEEALSIGLTVVSDIYEGFATAADKEALELSASDIAIRVLLVEKRKLRTWATTTTMPKELQDELRTMHLPKRVWILELHLKAVYGAHDKENIVPSLVAFALIDPTGDTVANSILMFYLNKNYPLDIIEVGTFLQFQDGLVKSGTQTTDNTPLEPIRGRTP
;
A
#
# COMPACT_ATOMS: atom_id res chain seq x y z
N MET A 1 39.93 12.24 -14.17
CA MET A 1 38.46 12.46 -14.16
C MET A 1 37.89 11.50 -13.14
N ASP A 2 37.10 11.96 -12.18
CA ASP A 2 36.42 11.03 -11.27
C ASP A 2 35.53 10.07 -12.06
N PRO A 3 35.61 8.76 -11.78
CA PRO A 3 34.81 7.78 -12.49
C PRO A 3 33.32 8.07 -12.25
N ARG A 4 32.52 8.04 -13.31
CA ARG A 4 31.06 8.20 -13.17
C ARG A 4 30.41 7.05 -12.40
N ILE A 5 31.07 5.90 -12.31
CA ILE A 5 30.58 4.73 -11.60
C ILE A 5 31.72 4.09 -10.80
N THR A 6 31.48 3.87 -9.51
CA THR A 6 32.33 3.11 -8.59
C THR A 6 31.56 1.91 -8.06
N ILE A 7 32.27 0.85 -7.66
CA ILE A 7 31.67 -0.33 -7.02
C ILE A 7 32.43 -0.63 -5.74
N HIS A 8 31.69 -0.92 -4.68
CA HIS A 8 32.18 -1.21 -3.35
C HIS A 8 31.58 -2.52 -2.86
N ASN A 9 32.38 -3.37 -2.22
CA ASN A 9 31.90 -4.57 -1.53
C ASN A 9 31.55 -4.22 -0.08
N ILE A 10 30.45 -4.78 0.41
CA ILE A 10 30.00 -4.67 1.80
C ILE A 10 30.52 -5.90 2.54
N THR A 11 31.38 -5.72 3.53
CA THR A 11 31.88 -6.81 4.39
C THR A 11 31.03 -6.99 5.65
N ASP A 12 30.50 -5.88 6.16
CA ASP A 12 29.63 -5.80 7.33
C ASP A 12 28.80 -4.50 7.30
N TYR A 13 27.89 -4.34 8.25
CA TYR A 13 27.02 -3.16 8.31
C TYR A 13 27.79 -1.83 8.47
N ASN A 14 28.91 -1.83 9.19
CA ASN A 14 29.72 -0.62 9.36
C ASN A 14 30.42 -0.23 8.06
N SER A 15 30.89 -1.19 7.27
CA SER A 15 31.46 -0.96 5.95
C SER A 15 30.43 -0.34 5.00
N LEU A 16 29.18 -0.84 5.01
CA LEU A 16 28.07 -0.26 4.25
C LEU A 16 27.87 1.21 4.61
N LEU A 17 27.73 1.50 5.91
CA LEU A 17 27.55 2.87 6.37
C LEU A 17 28.73 3.76 5.98
N SER A 18 29.97 3.27 6.14
CA SER A 18 31.18 4.02 5.77
C SER A 18 31.18 4.42 4.30
N ILE A 19 30.84 3.48 3.40
CA ILE A 19 30.71 3.75 1.96
C ILE A 19 29.63 4.81 1.71
N VAL A 20 28.42 4.61 2.24
CA VAL A 20 27.29 5.53 2.04
C VAL A 20 27.60 6.94 2.52
N TYR A 21 28.19 7.09 3.71
CA TYR A 21 28.57 8.41 4.24
C TYR A 21 29.73 9.05 3.47
N SER A 22 30.68 8.26 2.96
CA SER A 22 31.76 8.77 2.10
C SER A 22 31.20 9.30 0.77
N GLU A 23 30.27 8.56 0.16
CA GLU A 23 29.58 8.97 -1.06
C GLU A 23 28.75 10.25 -0.82
N LEU A 24 28.06 10.36 0.33
CA LEU A 24 27.33 11.57 0.72
C LEU A 24 28.27 12.76 0.97
N GLU A 25 29.39 12.55 1.66
CA GLU A 25 30.41 13.59 1.91
C GLU A 25 30.97 14.13 0.60
N SER A 26 31.19 13.27 -0.40
CA SER A 26 31.75 13.65 -1.71
C SER A 26 30.90 14.66 -2.50
N ILE A 27 29.58 14.66 -2.28
CA ILE A 27 28.63 15.58 -2.94
C ILE A 27 28.15 16.72 -2.02
N SER A 28 28.56 16.69 -0.74
CA SER A 28 28.08 17.59 0.29
C SER A 28 29.08 18.70 0.58
N ARG A 29 28.58 19.91 0.85
CA ARG A 29 29.41 21.07 1.20
C ARG A 29 30.01 21.03 2.60
N ARG A 30 29.38 20.28 3.51
CA ARG A 30 29.83 20.09 4.89
C ARG A 30 29.97 18.60 5.14
N LYS A 31 30.76 18.23 6.15
CA LYS A 31 30.81 16.84 6.58
C LYS A 31 29.44 16.42 7.13
N PRO A 32 28.85 15.33 6.64
CA PRO A 32 27.66 14.78 7.27
C PRO A 32 28.04 14.37 8.70
N GLN A 33 27.26 14.82 9.67
CA GLN A 33 27.38 14.27 11.02
C GLN A 33 26.72 12.90 11.00
N GLN A 34 27.45 11.87 11.43
CA GLN A 34 26.82 10.59 11.74
C GLN A 34 25.86 10.83 12.90
N SER A 35 24.56 10.72 12.61
CA SER A 35 23.55 10.84 13.64
C SER A 35 23.62 9.62 14.55
N VAL A 36 23.59 9.85 15.86
CA VAL A 36 23.35 8.79 16.87
C VAL A 36 21.84 8.48 16.99
N ASP A 37 21.00 9.28 16.31
CA ASP A 37 19.55 9.09 16.28
C ASP A 37 19.17 7.87 15.44
N THR A 38 18.42 6.96 16.06
CA THR A 38 17.87 5.77 15.43
C THR A 38 16.70 6.08 14.48
N GLN A 39 16.14 7.31 14.54
CA GLN A 39 15.17 7.84 13.59
C GLN A 39 15.84 8.62 12.46
N ASN A 40 16.62 7.91 11.64
CA ASN A 40 17.29 8.48 10.47
C ASN A 40 16.88 7.69 9.21
N PRO A 41 16.23 8.32 8.22
CA PRO A 41 15.76 7.64 7.02
C PRO A 41 16.87 6.94 6.23
N LEU A 42 18.06 7.54 6.16
CA LEU A 42 19.21 6.95 5.46
C LEU A 42 19.69 5.68 6.16
N LEU A 43 19.78 5.73 7.50
CA LEU A 43 20.16 4.55 8.30
C LEU A 43 19.12 3.44 8.17
N LYS A 44 17.82 3.76 8.19
CA LYS A 44 16.77 2.75 8.00
C LYS A 44 16.75 2.12 6.61
N CYS A 45 17.03 2.89 5.56
CA CYS A 45 17.24 2.31 4.23
C CYS A 45 18.43 1.35 4.22
N CYS A 46 19.55 1.74 4.84
CA CYS A 46 20.75 0.91 4.93
C CYS A 46 20.52 -0.38 5.74
N GLU A 47 19.82 -0.28 6.87
CA GLU A 47 19.46 -1.41 7.73
C GLU A 47 18.60 -2.43 6.97
N ALA A 48 17.54 -1.96 6.29
CA ALA A 48 16.67 -2.82 5.50
C ALA A 48 17.43 -3.53 4.36
N LEU A 49 18.28 -2.81 3.63
CA LEU A 49 19.10 -3.37 2.56
C LEU A 49 20.12 -4.40 3.08
N PHE A 50 20.76 -4.12 4.21
CA PHE A 50 21.72 -5.04 4.82
C PHE A 50 21.03 -6.33 5.29
N GLN A 51 19.88 -6.22 5.97
CA GLN A 51 19.08 -7.38 6.38
C GLN A 51 18.55 -8.17 5.19
N ALA A 52 18.28 -7.52 4.06
CA ALA A 52 17.90 -8.15 2.81
C ALA A 52 19.06 -8.85 2.07
N GLY A 53 20.28 -8.80 2.62
CA GLY A 53 21.46 -9.45 2.05
C GLY A 53 22.22 -8.63 1.00
N ALA A 54 22.14 -7.30 1.04
CA ALA A 54 22.98 -6.46 0.18
C ALA A 54 24.47 -6.66 0.51
N ILE A 55 25.26 -7.08 -0.48
CA ILE A 55 26.71 -7.29 -0.35
C ILE A 55 27.55 -6.44 -1.32
N THR A 56 26.92 -5.74 -2.27
CA THR A 56 27.62 -4.83 -3.20
C THR A 56 26.84 -3.53 -3.37
N ILE A 57 27.56 -2.40 -3.43
CA ILE A 57 27.05 -1.06 -3.79
C ILE A 57 27.71 -0.60 -5.08
N MET A 58 26.92 -0.28 -6.10
CA MET A 58 27.37 0.46 -7.27
C MET A 58 26.93 1.92 -7.14
N ALA A 59 27.87 2.85 -6.99
CA ALA A 59 27.59 4.28 -6.89
C ALA A 59 27.67 4.93 -8.27
N GLN A 60 26.56 5.50 -8.72
CA GLN A 60 26.43 6.28 -9.95
C GLN A 60 26.50 7.77 -9.60
N HIS A 61 27.56 8.42 -10.08
CA HIS A 61 27.86 9.82 -9.80
C HIS A 61 27.25 10.75 -10.85
N LYS A 62 27.04 12.01 -10.46
CA LYS A 62 26.53 13.09 -11.34
C LYS A 62 25.15 12.78 -11.93
N VAL A 63 24.29 12.16 -11.14
CA VAL A 63 22.91 11.84 -11.51
C VAL A 63 22.07 13.10 -11.49
N LEU A 64 21.31 13.31 -12.56
CA LEU A 64 20.28 14.34 -12.66
C LEU A 64 18.95 13.69 -12.28
N ASP A 65 18.63 13.71 -10.99
CA ASP A 65 17.38 13.17 -10.48
C ASP A 65 16.24 14.16 -10.76
N PRO A 66 15.17 13.77 -11.50
CA PRO A 66 14.11 14.70 -11.89
C PRO A 66 13.42 15.37 -10.70
N ASP A 67 13.20 14.62 -9.61
CA ASP A 67 12.52 15.12 -8.42
C ASP A 67 13.39 16.12 -7.66
N PHE A 68 14.69 15.81 -7.47
CA PHE A 68 15.62 16.78 -6.90
C PHE A 68 15.84 17.98 -7.82
N LEU A 69 15.82 17.83 -9.15
CA LEU A 69 15.92 18.96 -10.07
C LEU A 69 14.75 19.93 -9.97
N ALA A 70 13.53 19.41 -9.74
CA ALA A 70 12.36 20.24 -9.48
C ALA A 70 12.53 21.03 -8.17
N GLU A 71 12.96 20.37 -7.09
CA GLU A 71 13.31 21.01 -5.81
C GLU A 71 14.41 22.08 -5.99
N TYR A 72 15.46 21.73 -6.73
CA TYR A 72 16.60 22.58 -7.03
C TYR A 72 16.16 23.85 -7.77
N SER A 73 15.42 23.72 -8.86
CA SER A 73 14.93 24.86 -9.65
C SER A 73 13.95 25.73 -8.85
N SER A 74 13.18 25.13 -7.95
CA SER A 74 12.20 25.83 -7.13
C SER A 74 12.88 26.70 -6.05
N TYR A 75 13.97 26.20 -5.45
CA TYR A 75 14.59 26.81 -4.27
C TYR A 75 16.11 26.99 -4.38
N TYR A 76 16.88 25.91 -4.53
CA TYR A 76 18.34 25.94 -4.40
C TYR A 76 19.07 26.74 -5.48
N SER A 77 18.53 26.81 -6.71
CA SER A 77 19.10 27.60 -7.80
C SER A 77 19.06 29.11 -7.55
N LYS A 78 18.29 29.55 -6.53
CA LYS A 78 18.10 30.96 -6.16
C LYS A 78 18.92 31.37 -4.95
N GLN A 79 19.69 30.44 -4.37
CA GLN A 79 20.55 30.75 -3.23
C GLN A 79 21.83 31.44 -3.68
N PHE A 80 22.35 32.35 -2.84
CA PHE A 80 23.67 32.94 -3.05
C PHE A 80 24.78 31.86 -3.01
N ASN A 81 24.59 30.86 -2.15
CA ASN A 81 25.47 29.72 -2.00
C ASN A 81 25.16 28.64 -3.05
N GLU A 82 26.15 28.28 -3.87
CA GLU A 82 26.02 27.28 -4.94
C GLU A 82 25.77 25.82 -4.46
N VAL A 83 24.52 25.42 -4.29
CA VAL A 83 24.19 24.00 -4.07
C VAL A 83 24.39 23.24 -5.39
N SER A 84 25.00 22.05 -5.32
CA SER A 84 25.12 21.18 -6.50
C SER A 84 23.74 20.71 -6.94
N ARG A 85 23.49 20.66 -8.26
CA ARG A 85 22.28 20.03 -8.82
C ARG A 85 22.42 18.51 -9.05
N TYR A 86 23.62 17.98 -8.82
CA TYR A 86 23.96 16.59 -9.10
C TYR A 86 23.82 15.74 -7.84
N CYS A 87 23.18 14.60 -7.98
CA CYS A 87 23.04 13.55 -6.99
C CYS A 87 24.06 12.42 -7.21
N THR A 88 24.19 11.57 -6.20
CA THR A 88 24.82 10.23 -6.34
C THR A 88 23.75 9.18 -6.08
N ARG A 89 23.58 8.22 -6.98
CA ARG A 89 22.63 7.12 -6.81
C ARG A 89 23.37 5.84 -6.45
N LEU A 90 23.04 5.27 -5.30
CA LEU A 90 23.63 4.03 -4.80
C LEU A 90 22.71 2.87 -5.15
N HIS A 91 23.20 1.93 -5.94
CA HIS A 91 22.48 0.72 -6.35
C HIS A 91 22.97 -0.47 -5.53
N PHE A 92 22.05 -1.26 -4.98
CA PHE A 92 22.37 -2.34 -4.04
C PHE A 92 22.05 -3.72 -4.62
N PHE A 93 22.95 -4.67 -4.39
CA PHE A 93 22.86 -6.02 -4.97
C PHE A 93 23.18 -7.11 -3.95
N LYS A 94 22.54 -8.28 -4.12
CA LYS A 94 22.86 -9.55 -3.43
C LYS A 94 24.04 -10.28 -4.07
N GLU A 95 24.54 -9.81 -5.21
CA GLU A 95 25.67 -10.40 -5.94
C GLU A 95 26.98 -9.77 -5.50
N SER A 96 28.02 -10.57 -5.31
CA SER A 96 29.34 -10.05 -4.92
C SER A 96 30.09 -9.60 -6.16
N LYS A 97 30.81 -8.47 -6.08
CA LYS A 97 31.77 -8.16 -7.15
C LYS A 97 33.05 -8.96 -6.95
N ALA A 98 33.28 -9.95 -7.82
CA ALA A 98 34.58 -10.59 -7.96
C ALA A 98 35.66 -9.56 -8.32
N THR A 99 36.83 -9.65 -7.68
CA THR A 99 37.89 -8.62 -7.72
C THR A 99 38.37 -8.27 -9.13
N GLU A 100 38.26 -9.21 -10.06
CA GLU A 100 38.76 -9.09 -11.44
C GLU A 100 37.76 -8.46 -12.42
N LEU A 101 36.47 -8.34 -12.04
CA LEU A 101 35.44 -7.83 -12.96
C LEU A 101 35.51 -6.31 -13.10
N THR A 102 35.41 -5.84 -14.34
CA THR A 102 35.10 -4.43 -14.63
C THR A 102 33.67 -4.09 -14.20
N GLN A 103 33.31 -2.81 -14.16
CA GLN A 103 31.95 -2.40 -13.82
C GLN A 103 30.90 -2.92 -14.84
N LEU A 104 31.27 -3.00 -16.12
CA LEU A 104 30.42 -3.52 -17.19
C LEU A 104 30.21 -5.04 -17.05
N GLU A 105 31.28 -5.79 -16.87
CA GLU A 105 31.18 -7.25 -16.73
C GLU A 105 30.36 -7.63 -15.49
N TYR A 106 30.55 -6.92 -14.37
CA TYR A 106 29.75 -7.14 -13.16
C TYR A 106 28.26 -6.86 -13.42
N ILE A 107 27.92 -5.71 -14.00
CA ILE A 107 26.51 -5.38 -14.22
C ILE A 107 25.89 -6.30 -15.23
N ASP A 108 26.61 -6.82 -16.24
CA ASP A 108 26.12 -7.77 -17.23
C ASP A 108 26.01 -9.21 -16.69
N SER A 109 26.83 -9.59 -15.71
CA SER A 109 26.75 -10.90 -15.06
C SER A 109 25.71 -10.96 -13.93
N THR A 110 25.32 -9.83 -13.34
CA THR A 110 24.43 -9.80 -12.17
C THR A 110 23.01 -10.28 -12.54
N PRO A 111 22.41 -11.26 -11.84
CA PRO A 111 21.01 -11.64 -12.08
C PRO A 111 20.04 -10.49 -11.75
N PRO A 112 19.02 -10.18 -12.59
CA PRO A 112 18.07 -9.09 -12.31
C PRO A 112 17.39 -9.17 -10.95
N GLU A 113 17.06 -10.37 -10.48
CA GLU A 113 16.45 -10.69 -9.19
C GLU A 113 17.36 -10.40 -7.99
N HIS A 114 18.67 -10.27 -8.21
CA HIS A 114 19.63 -9.89 -7.17
C HIS A 114 19.69 -8.37 -6.94
N TYR A 115 18.96 -7.57 -7.72
CA TYR A 115 18.90 -6.12 -7.56
C TYR A 115 17.87 -5.71 -6.50
N LEU A 116 18.34 -5.12 -5.40
CA LEU A 116 17.49 -4.75 -4.25
C LEU A 116 16.92 -3.34 -4.33
N GLY A 117 17.42 -2.53 -5.25
CA GLY A 117 16.96 -1.17 -5.47
C GLY A 117 18.05 -0.12 -5.33
N PHE A 118 17.63 1.13 -5.11
CA PHE A 118 18.56 2.25 -5.03
C PHE A 118 18.15 3.31 -4.02
N ILE A 119 19.15 4.00 -3.49
CA ILE A 119 19.03 5.23 -2.73
C ILE A 119 19.62 6.37 -3.56
N THR A 120 18.87 7.45 -3.77
CA THR A 120 19.43 8.67 -4.38
C THR A 120 19.88 9.62 -3.28
N LEU A 121 21.18 9.87 -3.19
CA LEU A 121 21.77 10.85 -2.29
C LEU A 121 21.72 12.25 -2.91
N ARG A 122 21.08 13.17 -2.19
CA ARG A 122 21.03 14.60 -2.51
C ARG A 122 22.22 15.32 -1.86
N PRO A 123 22.73 16.41 -2.46
CA PRO A 123 23.75 17.27 -1.87
C PRO A 123 23.19 18.20 -0.76
N VAL A 124 22.22 17.70 0.02
CA VAL A 124 21.50 18.42 1.08
C VAL A 124 21.63 17.59 2.36
N ILE A 125 22.62 17.91 3.20
CA ILE A 125 23.00 17.09 4.37
C ILE A 125 21.87 16.92 5.39
N THR A 126 20.97 17.91 5.48
CA THR A 126 19.81 17.85 6.39
C THR A 126 18.69 16.95 5.89
N SER A 127 18.70 16.62 4.58
CA SER A 127 17.74 15.73 3.93
C SER A 127 18.42 14.98 2.78
N PRO A 128 19.35 14.07 3.10
CA PRO A 128 20.19 13.44 2.08
C PRO A 128 19.42 12.43 1.22
N VAL A 129 18.30 11.89 1.68
CA VAL A 129 17.57 10.84 0.96
C VAL A 129 16.56 11.44 -0.03
N GLY A 130 16.91 11.42 -1.31
CA GLY A 130 15.98 11.72 -2.40
C GLY A 130 15.16 10.52 -2.84
N ALA A 131 14.68 10.57 -4.10
CA ALA A 131 13.88 9.50 -4.67
C ALA A 131 14.61 8.16 -4.54
N THR A 132 14.02 7.27 -3.76
CA THR A 132 14.59 5.99 -3.33
C THR A 132 13.53 4.93 -3.56
N ILE A 133 13.93 3.78 -4.12
CA ILE A 133 13.01 2.66 -4.35
C ILE A 133 13.74 1.40 -3.93
N LEU A 134 13.21 0.76 -2.88
CA LEU A 134 13.72 -0.49 -2.34
C LEU A 134 12.73 -1.60 -2.67
N SER A 135 13.24 -2.79 -2.96
CA SER A 135 12.41 -3.97 -3.21
C SER A 135 11.44 -4.20 -2.04
N SER A 136 10.20 -4.61 -2.32
CA SER A 136 9.24 -5.00 -1.28
C SER A 136 9.70 -6.21 -0.45
N GLU A 137 10.74 -6.91 -0.90
CA GLU A 137 11.33 -8.05 -0.22
C GLU A 137 12.34 -7.64 0.88
N VAL A 138 12.72 -6.36 0.96
CA VAL A 138 13.69 -5.91 1.98
C VAL A 138 13.12 -5.90 3.40
N VAL A 139 11.82 -6.13 3.55
CA VAL A 139 11.15 -6.22 4.85
C VAL A 139 10.16 -7.40 4.92
N PRO A 140 9.90 -7.92 6.13
CA PRO A 140 8.80 -8.86 6.35
C PRO A 140 7.43 -8.17 6.18
N GLY A 141 6.37 -8.98 6.02
CA GLY A 141 5.00 -8.49 5.86
C GLY A 141 4.62 -8.13 4.42
N PHE A 142 3.32 -7.90 4.18
CA PHE A 142 2.76 -7.72 2.85
C PHE A 142 2.83 -6.25 2.42
N ILE A 143 3.77 -5.92 1.52
CA ILE A 143 3.76 -4.63 0.83
C ILE A 143 2.79 -4.73 -0.35
N ARG A 144 1.64 -4.08 -0.22
CA ARG A 144 0.53 -4.18 -1.17
C ARG A 144 0.60 -3.09 -2.24
N SER A 145 0.90 -1.87 -1.82
CA SER A 145 1.00 -0.69 -2.68
C SER A 145 2.43 -0.57 -3.22
N ALA A 146 2.75 -1.37 -4.24
CA ALA A 146 4.06 -1.39 -4.90
C ALA A 146 3.91 -1.51 -6.42
N ASP A 147 4.91 -1.03 -7.16
CA ASP A 147 4.93 -1.06 -8.62
C ASP A 147 6.32 -1.42 -9.16
N LYS A 148 6.40 -1.77 -10.46
CA LYS A 148 7.63 -2.15 -11.14
C LYS A 148 8.32 -0.93 -11.75
N PHE A 149 9.42 -0.50 -11.13
CA PHE A 149 10.22 0.64 -11.55
C PHE A 149 11.43 0.17 -12.38
N PRO A 150 11.51 0.52 -13.68
CA PRO A 150 12.67 0.22 -14.51
C PRO A 150 13.82 1.16 -14.13
N VAL A 151 15.03 0.60 -14.08
CA VAL A 151 16.27 1.32 -13.73
C VAL A 151 17.31 0.97 -14.78
N HIS A 152 17.88 1.99 -15.42
CA HIS A 152 18.92 1.80 -16.43
C HIS A 152 20.29 2.10 -15.83
N ILE A 153 21.18 1.11 -15.83
CA ILE A 153 22.54 1.22 -15.32
C ILE A 153 23.48 0.79 -16.44
N MET A 154 24.34 1.70 -16.91
CA MET A 154 25.32 1.44 -17.98
C MET A 154 24.74 0.82 -19.26
N GLY A 155 23.46 1.10 -19.57
CA GLY A 155 22.77 0.55 -20.75
C GLY A 155 21.97 -0.74 -20.47
N ARG A 156 22.18 -1.38 -19.32
CA ARG A 156 21.38 -2.52 -18.87
C ARG A 156 20.11 -2.04 -18.16
N GLU A 157 18.97 -2.62 -18.53
CA GLU A 157 17.69 -2.43 -17.81
C GLU A 157 17.56 -3.45 -16.69
N LEU A 158 17.37 -2.96 -15.48
CA LEU A 158 16.94 -3.71 -14.30
C LEU A 158 15.57 -3.19 -13.87
N SER A 159 14.95 -3.85 -12.90
CA SER A 159 13.71 -3.36 -12.31
C SER A 159 13.64 -3.63 -10.82
N VAL A 160 13.02 -2.70 -10.09
CA VAL A 160 12.70 -2.86 -8.67
C VAL A 160 11.18 -2.94 -8.54
N PHE A 161 10.68 -3.98 -7.87
CA PHE A 161 9.29 -4.00 -7.46
C PHE A 161 9.19 -3.50 -6.02
N GLY A 162 8.59 -2.33 -5.80
CA GLY A 162 8.55 -1.72 -4.48
C GLY A 162 7.75 -0.42 -4.44
N THR A 163 7.77 0.24 -3.30
CA THR A 163 7.14 1.54 -3.07
C THR A 163 8.21 2.63 -3.03
N PRO A 164 8.04 3.75 -3.76
CA PRO A 164 8.89 4.92 -3.64
C PRO A 164 8.93 5.50 -2.22
N PHE A 165 10.11 5.99 -1.87
CA PHE A 165 10.42 6.68 -0.63
C PHE A 165 11.20 7.96 -0.91
N MET A 166 10.96 9.00 -0.12
CA MET A 166 11.80 10.20 -0.07
C MET A 166 11.77 10.79 1.35
N GLN A 167 12.88 11.38 1.78
CA GLN A 167 12.91 12.21 2.98
C GLN A 167 12.43 13.62 2.65
N GLN A 168 11.66 14.25 3.56
CA GLN A 168 11.24 15.63 3.38
C GLN A 168 12.45 16.55 3.41
N ASP A 169 12.43 17.57 2.54
CA ASP A 169 13.34 18.69 2.63
C ASP A 169 12.56 19.93 3.06
N ASN A 170 12.70 20.31 4.33
CA ASN A 170 12.06 21.49 4.94
C ASN A 170 12.34 22.81 4.20
N ALA A 171 13.30 22.82 3.27
CA ALA A 171 13.56 23.94 2.39
C ALA A 171 12.60 24.04 1.18
N VAL A 172 11.94 22.94 0.80
CA VAL A 172 11.03 22.89 -0.36
C VAL A 172 9.62 22.44 0.02
N GLY A 173 9.49 21.45 0.91
CA GLY A 173 8.20 20.90 1.33
C GLY A 173 8.23 20.35 2.75
N ALA A 174 7.06 19.99 3.25
CA ALA A 174 6.90 19.32 4.54
C ALA A 174 6.49 17.85 4.32
N CYS A 175 6.14 17.16 5.41
CA CYS A 175 5.73 15.77 5.42
C CYS A 175 4.55 15.46 4.48
N ALA A 176 3.61 16.39 4.34
CA ALA A 176 2.47 16.25 3.45
C ALA A 176 2.89 16.10 1.98
N GLN A 177 3.84 16.92 1.50
CA GLN A 177 4.35 16.83 0.13
C GLN A 177 5.10 15.52 -0.11
N ALA A 178 5.97 15.11 0.82
CA ALA A 178 6.68 13.84 0.72
C ALA A 178 5.72 12.65 0.68
N SER A 179 4.70 12.66 1.55
CA SER A 179 3.67 11.61 1.61
C SER A 179 2.83 11.53 0.32
N ILE A 180 2.36 12.67 -0.19
CA ILE A 180 1.63 12.71 -1.46
C ILE A 180 2.52 12.25 -2.61
N TRP A 181 3.80 12.66 -2.64
CA TRP A 181 4.74 12.22 -3.67
C TRP A 181 4.94 10.71 -3.66
N MET A 182 5.17 10.11 -2.48
CA MET A 182 5.34 8.65 -2.34
C MET A 182 4.09 7.91 -2.83
N ALA A 183 2.90 8.37 -2.44
CA ALA A 183 1.63 7.78 -2.86
C ALA A 183 1.39 7.91 -4.38
N LEU A 184 1.56 9.11 -4.95
CA LEU A 184 1.40 9.35 -6.39
C LEU A 184 2.41 8.55 -7.22
N ARG A 185 3.68 8.50 -6.78
CA ARG A 185 4.73 7.79 -7.50
C ARG A 185 4.51 6.27 -7.49
N THR A 186 3.90 5.73 -6.43
CA THR A 186 3.48 4.33 -6.35
C THR A 186 2.45 3.97 -7.41
N LEU A 187 1.50 4.88 -7.70
CA LEU A 187 0.41 4.64 -8.66
C LEU A 187 0.74 5.07 -10.10
N ARG A 188 1.90 5.70 -10.33
CA ARG A 188 2.25 6.39 -11.57
C ARG A 188 1.94 5.57 -12.82
N LYS A 189 2.50 4.37 -12.99
CA LYS A 189 2.26 3.60 -14.24
C LYS A 189 0.84 3.06 -14.34
N ARG A 190 0.26 2.63 -13.21
CA ARG A 190 -1.09 2.05 -13.13
C ARG A 190 -2.16 3.06 -13.57
N GLU A 191 -1.96 4.34 -13.27
CA GLU A 191 -2.91 5.41 -13.59
C GLU A 191 -2.46 6.36 -14.71
N GLY A 192 -1.60 5.90 -15.62
CA GLY A 192 -1.27 6.64 -16.85
C GLY A 192 -0.27 7.80 -16.64
N ASP A 193 0.77 7.55 -15.86
CA ASP A 193 1.90 8.43 -15.58
C ASP A 193 1.55 9.72 -14.82
N ARG A 194 0.47 9.68 -14.05
CA ARG A 194 -0.02 10.76 -13.18
C ARG A 194 0.75 10.84 -11.86
N ALA A 195 1.89 11.54 -11.86
CA ALA A 195 2.64 11.83 -10.63
C ALA A 195 3.26 13.23 -10.68
N HIS A 196 2.85 14.08 -9.74
CA HIS A 196 3.43 15.40 -9.53
C HIS A 196 4.75 15.31 -8.76
N ASP A 197 5.69 16.18 -9.10
CA ASP A 197 6.88 16.42 -8.27
C ASP A 197 6.54 17.25 -7.01
N PRO A 198 7.43 17.33 -5.99
CA PRO A 198 7.14 18.04 -4.75
C PRO A 198 6.79 19.54 -4.92
N ALA A 199 7.36 20.20 -5.93
CA ALA A 199 7.06 21.60 -6.22
C ALA A 199 5.68 21.75 -6.86
N GLN A 200 5.34 20.88 -7.82
CA GLN A 200 4.00 20.80 -8.43
C GLN A 200 2.92 20.49 -7.39
N ILE A 201 3.19 19.58 -6.45
CA ILE A 201 2.29 19.27 -5.33
C ILE A 201 2.02 20.54 -4.52
N THR A 202 3.05 21.30 -4.17
CA THR A 202 2.90 22.56 -3.41
C THR A 202 2.10 23.60 -4.18
N ASP A 203 2.38 23.76 -5.48
CA ASP A 203 1.69 24.73 -6.33
C ASP A 203 0.21 24.36 -6.53
N ALA A 204 -0.10 23.07 -6.65
CA ALA A 204 -1.48 22.59 -6.70
C ALA A 204 -2.20 22.80 -5.36
N ALA A 205 -1.59 22.38 -4.25
CA ALA A 205 -2.16 22.45 -2.91
C ALA A 205 -2.52 23.88 -2.49
N THR A 206 -1.73 24.87 -2.95
CA THR A 206 -1.87 26.28 -2.57
C THR A 206 -2.57 27.15 -3.60
N ARG A 207 -3.02 26.56 -4.73
CA ARG A 207 -3.65 27.29 -5.85
C ARG A 207 -4.83 28.16 -5.42
N TYR A 208 -5.71 27.62 -4.59
CA TYR A 208 -6.95 28.29 -4.17
C TYR A 208 -6.92 28.78 -2.73
N ASN A 209 -6.13 28.14 -1.87
CA ASN A 209 -6.01 28.49 -0.47
C ASN A 209 -4.55 28.43 -0.05
N ALA A 210 -3.95 29.60 0.21
CA ALA A 210 -2.60 29.71 0.73
C ALA A 210 -2.66 30.00 2.23
N ASN A 211 -2.07 29.11 3.03
CA ASN A 211 -1.90 29.34 4.46
C ASN A 211 -0.43 29.72 4.71
N GLY A 212 -0.17 31.01 4.95
CA GLY A 212 1.19 31.51 5.13
C GLY A 212 2.00 31.57 3.83
N ARG A 213 3.29 31.18 3.89
CA ARG A 213 4.21 31.24 2.74
C ARG A 213 4.07 30.00 1.86
N ILE A 214 3.90 30.22 0.56
CA ILE A 214 3.78 29.13 -0.43
C ILE A 214 5.13 28.39 -0.60
N LYS A 215 6.25 29.12 -0.64
CA LYS A 215 7.61 28.55 -0.75
C LYS A 215 8.60 29.36 0.10
N PRO A 216 9.37 28.75 1.03
CA PRO A 216 9.22 27.38 1.54
C PRO A 216 7.97 27.26 2.42
N ASN A 217 7.15 26.23 2.19
CA ASN A 217 5.97 25.98 3.02
C ASN A 217 6.30 25.12 4.25
N ARG A 218 6.94 25.75 5.23
CA ARG A 218 7.33 25.09 6.49
C ARG A 218 6.14 24.79 7.42
N GLN A 219 4.98 25.36 7.16
CA GLN A 219 3.77 25.14 7.97
C GLN A 219 3.00 23.89 7.53
N GLY A 220 3.45 23.22 6.47
CA GLY A 220 2.80 22.04 5.92
C GLY A 220 1.53 22.36 5.15
N LEU A 221 0.79 21.30 4.81
CA LEU A 221 -0.47 21.40 4.09
C LEU A 221 -1.61 21.01 5.02
N THR A 222 -2.72 21.74 4.94
CA THR A 222 -3.97 21.30 5.56
C THR A 222 -4.56 20.12 4.80
N GLN A 223 -5.44 19.35 5.43
CA GLN A 223 -6.19 18.26 4.80
C GLN A 223 -6.84 18.69 3.48
N ILE A 224 -7.45 19.88 3.42
CA ILE A 224 -8.11 20.40 2.20
C ILE A 224 -7.08 20.68 1.10
N GLN A 225 -5.92 21.25 1.44
CA GLN A 225 -4.83 21.49 0.50
C GLN A 225 -4.23 20.16 -0.02
N MET A 226 -4.13 19.14 0.84
CA MET A 226 -3.68 17.80 0.44
C MET A 226 -4.67 17.15 -0.53
N MET A 227 -5.97 17.23 -0.26
CA MET A 227 -7.01 16.75 -1.19
C MET A 227 -6.90 17.45 -2.55
N GLU A 228 -6.72 18.78 -2.57
CA GLU A 228 -6.58 19.51 -3.84
C GLU A 228 -5.34 19.08 -4.63
N ALA A 229 -4.21 18.86 -3.96
CA ALA A 229 -3.00 18.36 -4.62
C ALA A 229 -3.23 16.98 -5.26
N ILE A 230 -3.83 16.05 -4.52
CA ILE A 230 -4.14 14.70 -5.02
C ILE A 230 -5.14 14.77 -6.19
N ARG A 231 -6.20 15.59 -6.04
CA ARG A 231 -7.21 15.80 -7.08
C ARG A 231 -6.62 16.39 -8.36
N SER A 232 -5.70 17.35 -8.22
CA SER A 232 -5.02 17.97 -9.37
C SER A 232 -4.13 17.01 -10.14
N ALA A 233 -3.68 15.92 -9.51
CA ALA A 233 -2.93 14.85 -10.15
C ALA A 233 -3.85 13.88 -10.92
N GLY A 234 -5.17 14.06 -10.85
CA GLY A 234 -6.16 13.25 -11.59
C GLY A 234 -6.70 12.04 -10.82
N TYR A 235 -6.61 12.07 -9.48
CA TYR A 235 -7.22 11.08 -8.58
C TYR A 235 -8.47 11.66 -7.93
N SER A 236 -9.30 10.81 -7.33
CA SER A 236 -10.49 11.22 -6.57
C SER A 236 -10.24 10.93 -5.08
N PRO A 237 -9.50 11.79 -4.35
CA PRO A 237 -9.20 11.51 -2.95
C PRO A 237 -10.50 11.44 -2.14
N HIS A 238 -10.68 10.33 -1.42
CA HIS A 238 -11.75 10.22 -0.43
C HIS A 238 -11.16 10.57 0.94
N SER A 239 -11.80 11.48 1.67
CA SER A 239 -11.33 11.87 3.00
C SER A 239 -12.13 11.16 4.06
N ILE A 240 -11.51 10.15 4.65
CA ILE A 240 -12.10 9.32 5.70
C ILE A 240 -11.74 9.91 7.05
N TRP A 241 -12.76 10.28 7.83
CA TRP A 241 -12.57 10.68 9.22
C TRP A 241 -12.46 9.44 10.11
N LEU A 242 -11.37 9.32 10.86
CA LEU A 242 -11.05 8.11 11.63
C LEU A 242 -11.38 8.22 13.13
N GLY A 243 -11.69 9.41 13.65
CA GLY A 243 -12.15 9.51 15.03
C GLY A 243 -12.29 10.92 15.56
N GLN A 244 -13.26 11.11 16.48
CA GLN A 244 -13.54 12.41 17.10
C GLN A 244 -12.63 12.77 18.27
N TRP A 245 -11.75 11.86 18.68
CA TRP A 245 -10.90 12.01 19.86
C TRP A 245 -10.15 13.35 19.86
N HIS A 246 -9.63 13.77 18.70
CA HIS A 246 -8.95 15.06 18.56
C HIS A 246 -9.89 16.27 18.76
N ASN A 247 -11.13 16.20 18.25
CA ASN A 247 -12.13 17.27 18.46
C ASN A 247 -12.65 17.31 19.91
N GLN A 248 -12.45 16.23 20.66
CA GLN A 248 -12.81 16.11 22.08
C GLN A 248 -11.63 16.46 23.01
N SER A 249 -10.53 17.01 22.46
CA SER A 249 -9.30 17.32 23.21
C SER A 249 -8.68 16.12 23.94
N LEU A 250 -8.89 14.91 23.41
CA LEU A 250 -8.21 13.71 23.90
C LEU A 250 -6.79 13.64 23.30
N ASP A 251 -5.88 13.00 24.05
CA ASP A 251 -4.48 12.84 23.62
C ASP A 251 -4.31 11.81 22.48
N ALA A 252 -5.23 10.84 22.39
CA ALA A 252 -5.18 9.72 21.47
C ALA A 252 -6.56 9.05 21.33
N MET A 253 -6.72 8.30 20.24
CA MET A 253 -7.84 7.39 19.99
C MET A 253 -7.85 6.23 20.99
N ASN A 254 -9.03 5.76 21.42
CA ASN A 254 -9.11 4.56 22.26
C ASN A 254 -8.90 3.27 21.42
N PRO A 255 -8.59 2.13 22.04
CA PRO A 255 -8.31 0.89 21.30
C PRO A 255 -9.44 0.42 20.37
N ALA A 256 -10.72 0.61 20.75
CA ALA A 256 -11.85 0.17 19.94
C ALA A 256 -12.00 1.01 18.66
N ASP A 257 -11.79 2.33 18.77
CA ASP A 257 -11.74 3.23 17.63
C ASP A 257 -10.56 2.90 16.71
N VAL A 258 -9.38 2.53 17.27
CA VAL A 258 -8.22 2.10 16.46
C VAL A 258 -8.57 0.85 15.65
N GLN A 259 -9.26 -0.12 16.25
CA GLN A 259 -9.72 -1.29 15.51
C GLN A 259 -10.71 -0.93 14.40
N THR A 260 -11.62 0.00 14.66
CA THR A 260 -12.54 0.50 13.63
C THR A 260 -11.80 1.18 12.49
N ALA A 261 -10.87 2.08 12.78
CA ALA A 261 -10.02 2.74 11.77
C ALA A 261 -9.22 1.72 10.94
N LYS A 262 -8.69 0.66 11.58
CA LYS A 262 -8.01 -0.44 10.87
C LYS A 262 -8.95 -1.14 9.89
N ARG A 263 -10.18 -1.46 10.28
CA ARG A 263 -11.17 -2.07 9.36
C ARG A 263 -11.50 -1.14 8.19
N THR A 264 -11.60 0.15 8.45
CA THR A 264 -11.90 1.17 7.42
C THR A 264 -10.76 1.32 6.41
N ILE A 265 -9.50 1.30 6.85
CA ILE A 265 -8.33 1.49 5.97
C ILE A 265 -7.98 0.21 5.20
N HIS A 266 -8.22 -0.96 5.81
CA HIS A 266 -7.79 -2.26 5.30
C HIS A 266 -8.19 -2.54 3.83
N PRO A 267 -9.44 -2.28 3.38
CA PRO A 267 -9.83 -2.51 1.99
C PRO A 267 -8.96 -1.79 0.97
N TYR A 268 -8.55 -0.56 1.27
CA TYR A 268 -7.71 0.25 0.38
C TYR A 268 -6.29 -0.31 0.28
N ILE A 269 -5.73 -0.75 1.41
CA ILE A 269 -4.42 -1.42 1.43
C ILE A 269 -4.48 -2.73 0.64
N GLU A 270 -5.52 -3.54 0.83
CA GLU A 270 -5.70 -4.79 0.07
C GLU A 270 -5.94 -4.58 -1.42
N SER A 271 -6.47 -3.41 -1.79
CA SER A 271 -6.66 -2.93 -3.15
C SER A 271 -5.37 -2.41 -3.81
N GLU A 272 -4.22 -2.47 -3.13
CA GLU A 272 -2.94 -1.92 -3.59
C GLU A 272 -2.99 -0.39 -3.81
N ILE A 273 -3.85 0.29 -3.04
CA ILE A 273 -4.00 1.75 -3.05
C ILE A 273 -3.22 2.30 -1.84
N PRO A 274 -2.19 3.15 -2.04
CA PRO A 274 -1.51 3.83 -0.93
C PRO A 274 -2.49 4.77 -0.22
N VAL A 275 -2.43 4.77 1.10
CA VAL A 275 -3.30 5.59 1.95
C VAL A 275 -2.45 6.61 2.69
N VAL A 276 -2.65 7.90 2.42
CA VAL A 276 -1.99 8.96 3.19
C VAL A 276 -2.74 9.14 4.51
N LEU A 277 -2.05 8.90 5.63
CA LEU A 277 -2.59 9.03 6.98
C LEU A 277 -2.16 10.36 7.57
N LEU A 278 -3.12 11.14 8.05
CA LEU A 278 -2.88 12.36 8.80
C LEU A 278 -2.91 12.03 10.29
N LEU A 279 -1.80 12.32 10.95
CA LEU A 279 -1.58 12.06 12.36
C LEU A 279 -1.59 13.38 13.13
N ILE A 280 -2.14 13.38 14.34
CA ILE A 280 -1.99 14.49 15.27
C ILE A 280 -1.34 13.98 16.54
N HIS A 281 -0.22 14.60 16.93
CA HIS A 281 0.48 14.31 18.17
C HIS A 281 0.73 15.61 18.94
N LYS A 282 1.14 15.51 20.21
CA LYS A 282 1.40 16.66 21.10
C LYS A 282 2.38 17.69 20.52
N ILE A 283 3.26 17.26 19.62
CA ILE A 283 4.30 18.08 18.99
C ILE A 283 3.88 18.69 17.64
N GLY A 284 2.68 18.36 17.14
CA GLY A 284 2.16 18.84 15.87
C GLY A 284 1.54 17.74 15.00
N GLY A 285 1.00 18.16 13.86
CA GLY A 285 0.49 17.25 12.84
C GLY A 285 1.62 16.62 12.02
N HIS A 286 1.38 15.39 11.54
CA HIS A 286 2.30 14.66 10.66
C HIS A 286 1.53 13.92 9.57
N ALA A 287 2.22 13.56 8.48
CA ALA A 287 1.66 12.76 7.41
C ALA A 287 2.58 11.57 7.12
N VAL A 288 1.98 10.39 6.98
CA VAL A 288 2.69 9.15 6.59
C VAL A 288 1.89 8.42 5.52
N VAL A 289 2.50 7.44 4.85
CA VAL A 289 1.81 6.66 3.80
C VAL A 289 1.75 5.20 4.20
N ALA A 290 0.55 4.65 4.41
CA ALA A 290 0.36 3.22 4.57
C ALA A 290 0.36 2.52 3.21
N VAL A 291 1.17 1.47 3.11
CA VAL A 291 1.50 0.78 1.84
C VAL A 291 1.36 -0.74 1.95
N GLY A 292 1.07 -1.24 3.14
CA GLY A 292 1.04 -2.67 3.40
C GLY A 292 0.68 -2.97 4.84
N HIS A 293 0.93 -4.20 5.26
CA HIS A 293 0.63 -4.65 6.61
C HIS A 293 1.47 -5.84 7.06
N THR A 294 1.64 -6.00 8.37
CA THR A 294 2.20 -7.21 8.97
C THR A 294 1.14 -8.32 9.02
N TRP A 295 1.54 -9.54 9.39
CA TRP A 295 0.64 -10.68 9.43
C TRP A 295 0.90 -11.53 10.67
N ASN A 296 -0.18 -11.92 11.35
CA ASN A 296 -0.14 -12.86 12.45
C ASN A 296 -1.12 -14.01 12.20
N ALA A 297 -0.60 -15.13 11.71
CA ALA A 297 -1.37 -16.35 11.43
C ALA A 297 -2.02 -16.95 12.68
N ASN A 298 -1.46 -16.69 13.87
CA ASN A 298 -1.87 -17.28 15.15
C ASN A 298 -2.70 -16.33 16.02
N THR A 299 -3.42 -15.38 15.40
CA THR A 299 -4.27 -14.46 16.15
C THR A 299 -5.38 -15.21 16.90
N THR A 300 -5.63 -14.82 18.15
CA THR A 300 -6.72 -15.34 18.99
C THR A 300 -7.83 -14.31 19.19
N GLU A 301 -7.60 -13.07 18.77
CA GLU A 301 -8.54 -11.96 18.89
C GLU A 301 -9.09 -11.61 17.51
N PHE A 302 -10.39 -11.79 17.34
CA PHE A 302 -11.07 -11.56 16.08
C PHE A 302 -11.95 -10.32 16.15
N GLN A 303 -11.73 -9.42 15.21
CA GLN A 303 -12.66 -8.33 14.94
C GLN A 303 -13.82 -8.87 14.12
N THR A 304 -15.03 -8.44 14.44
CA THR A 304 -16.24 -8.88 13.74
C THR A 304 -16.98 -7.72 13.09
N VAL A 305 -17.80 -8.05 12.11
CA VAL A 305 -18.77 -7.17 11.46
C VAL A 305 -20.14 -7.81 11.59
N GLU A 306 -21.10 -7.05 12.07
CA GLU A 306 -22.48 -7.49 12.23
C GLU A 306 -23.23 -7.38 10.90
N VAL A 307 -24.06 -8.37 10.59
CA VAL A 307 -24.89 -8.40 9.39
C VAL A 307 -26.35 -8.27 9.78
N SER A 308 -26.91 -7.09 9.52
CA SER A 308 -28.34 -6.83 9.75
C SER A 308 -29.18 -7.66 8.80
N ASN A 309 -30.20 -8.34 9.33
CA ASN A 309 -31.09 -9.23 8.60
C ASN A 309 -32.52 -9.22 9.16
N SER A 310 -33.49 -9.62 8.35
CA SER A 310 -34.92 -9.69 8.71
C SER A 310 -35.29 -10.96 9.49
N ALA A 311 -34.48 -12.01 9.38
CA ALA A 311 -34.68 -13.30 10.05
C ALA A 311 -34.33 -13.30 11.56
N SER A 312 -33.93 -12.15 12.11
CA SER A 312 -33.52 -12.02 13.53
C SER A 312 -32.38 -12.97 13.93
N LEU A 313 -31.46 -13.22 13.01
CA LEU A 313 -30.22 -13.97 13.22
C LEU A 313 -29.13 -13.03 13.77
N ASP A 314 -28.36 -13.48 14.75
CA ASP A 314 -27.17 -12.76 15.24
C ASP A 314 -25.94 -13.12 14.40
N LEU A 315 -25.88 -12.54 13.19
CA LEU A 315 -24.82 -12.83 12.22
C LEU A 315 -23.60 -11.94 12.48
N ARG A 316 -22.50 -12.55 12.92
CA ARG A 316 -21.20 -11.89 13.11
C ARG A 316 -20.11 -12.57 12.27
N LEU A 317 -19.67 -11.89 11.22
CA LEU A 317 -18.57 -12.36 10.37
C LEU A 317 -17.24 -11.84 10.90
N VAL A 318 -16.16 -12.61 10.78
CA VAL A 318 -14.81 -12.18 11.16
C VAL A 318 -14.22 -11.28 10.08
N HIS A 319 -13.70 -10.11 10.43
CA HIS A 319 -13.02 -9.25 9.47
C HIS A 319 -11.55 -9.66 9.29
N ALA A 320 -11.06 -9.66 8.04
CA ALA A 320 -9.68 -10.01 7.69
C ALA A 320 -8.60 -9.16 8.39
N SER A 321 -8.93 -7.97 8.88
CA SER A 321 -8.01 -7.15 9.69
C SER A 321 -7.62 -7.80 11.01
N SER A 322 -8.29 -8.87 11.44
CA SER A 322 -7.94 -9.64 12.65
C SER A 322 -6.55 -10.27 12.59
N TRP A 323 -6.07 -10.60 11.38
CA TRP A 323 -4.73 -11.17 11.14
C TRP A 323 -3.66 -10.11 10.91
N ILE A 324 -4.01 -8.83 11.06
CA ILE A 324 -3.15 -7.70 10.74
C ILE A 324 -2.85 -6.95 12.03
N PRO A 325 -1.72 -7.23 12.71
CA PRO A 325 -1.31 -6.48 13.89
C PRO A 325 -1.08 -4.99 13.57
N ASP A 326 -0.27 -4.75 12.53
CA ASP A 326 0.25 -3.42 12.20
C ASP A 326 0.11 -3.13 10.72
N PHE A 327 -0.06 -1.85 10.38
CA PHE A 327 0.17 -1.39 9.02
C PHE A 327 1.68 -1.24 8.78
N ILE A 328 2.09 -1.27 7.52
CA ILE A 328 3.44 -0.89 7.11
C ILE A 328 3.36 0.47 6.45
N ILE A 329 4.14 1.43 6.95
CA ILE A 329 4.14 2.82 6.50
C ILE A 329 5.50 3.25 5.94
N ASN A 330 5.47 4.18 5.01
CA ASN A 330 6.60 5.05 4.71
C ASN A 330 6.44 6.35 5.48
N ASN A 331 7.45 6.70 6.27
CA ASN A 331 7.50 7.94 7.04
C ASN A 331 8.80 8.68 6.69
N ASP A 332 8.68 9.89 6.15
CA ASP A 332 9.80 10.67 5.66
C ASP A 332 10.84 11.01 6.73
N ASN A 333 10.44 10.99 8.02
CA ASN A 333 11.34 11.25 9.15
C ASN A 333 12.03 10.01 9.69
N SER A 334 11.42 8.83 9.60
CA SER A 334 11.97 7.61 10.20
C SER A 334 12.49 6.61 9.18
N GLY A 335 11.86 6.49 8.00
CA GLY A 335 12.30 5.59 6.94
C GLY A 335 11.16 4.90 6.19
N PRO A 336 11.50 4.09 5.17
CA PRO A 336 10.54 3.27 4.44
C PRO A 336 10.15 2.01 5.22
N TYR A 337 9.00 1.47 4.88
CA TYR A 337 8.51 0.16 5.30
C TYR A 337 8.55 -0.12 6.81
N MET A 338 8.21 0.89 7.61
CA MET A 338 8.19 0.80 9.06
C MET A 338 6.87 0.19 9.54
N PRO A 339 6.88 -0.78 10.47
CA PRO A 339 5.67 -1.16 11.19
C PRO A 339 5.05 0.06 11.89
N PHE A 340 3.74 0.18 11.80
CA PHE A 340 2.96 1.24 12.42
C PHE A 340 2.03 0.62 13.45
N PRO A 341 2.46 0.56 14.72
CA PRO A 341 1.76 -0.21 15.74
C PRO A 341 0.45 0.44 16.15
N SER A 342 -0.45 -0.38 16.70
CA SER A 342 -1.74 0.10 17.20
C SER A 342 -1.57 1.15 18.32
N SER A 343 -0.59 0.98 19.21
CA SER A 343 -0.26 1.90 20.30
C SER A 343 1.24 2.18 20.37
N SER A 344 1.63 3.38 20.81
CA SER A 344 3.04 3.70 21.09
C SER A 344 3.48 3.28 22.49
N GLY A 345 2.56 2.75 23.31
CA GLY A 345 2.83 2.38 24.70
C GLY A 345 3.26 3.56 25.57
N GLY A 346 2.85 4.79 25.22
CA GLY A 346 3.28 6.02 25.88
C GLY A 346 4.67 6.53 25.45
N GLY A 347 5.29 5.89 24.46
CA GLY A 347 6.52 6.39 23.82
C GLY A 347 6.27 7.62 22.94
N THR A 348 7.36 8.26 22.50
CA THR A 348 7.33 9.45 21.64
C THR A 348 7.16 9.14 20.14
N GLY A 349 7.07 7.86 19.77
CA GLY A 349 6.88 7.42 18.38
C GLY A 349 5.42 7.52 17.92
N TYR A 350 5.24 7.62 16.61
CA TYR A 350 3.91 7.64 16.01
C TYR A 350 3.26 6.24 16.02
N SER A 351 1.96 6.19 16.31
CA SER A 351 1.11 4.98 16.33
C SER A 351 -0.27 5.27 15.73
N MET A 352 -1.05 4.22 15.50
CA MET A 352 -2.42 4.32 14.97
C MET A 352 -3.36 5.14 15.86
N GLU A 353 -3.11 5.19 17.17
CA GLU A 353 -3.86 6.02 18.12
C GLU A 353 -3.89 7.51 17.75
N GLN A 354 -2.92 7.98 16.95
CA GLN A 354 -2.82 9.38 16.54
C GLN A 354 -3.44 9.64 15.17
N MET A 355 -4.05 8.65 14.52
CA MET A 355 -4.71 8.84 13.23
C MET A 355 -5.97 9.69 13.37
N VAL A 356 -6.14 10.61 12.42
CA VAL A 356 -7.28 11.52 12.38
C VAL A 356 -8.01 11.44 11.04
N TYR A 357 -7.26 11.44 9.93
CA TYR A 357 -7.81 11.21 8.60
C TYR A 357 -7.02 10.15 7.83
N ALA A 358 -7.72 9.39 6.99
CA ALA A 358 -7.12 8.61 5.91
C ALA A 358 -7.55 9.20 4.56
N LEU A 359 -6.58 9.35 3.66
CA LEU A 359 -6.77 9.81 2.29
C LEU A 359 -6.30 8.71 1.32
N PRO A 360 -7.10 7.67 1.03
CA PRO A 360 -6.83 6.75 -0.08
C PRO A 360 -6.83 7.50 -1.42
N LEU A 361 -5.82 7.23 -2.24
CA LEU A 361 -5.71 7.79 -3.59
C LEU A 361 -6.56 6.98 -4.58
N LEU A 362 -7.89 7.11 -4.48
CA LEU A 362 -8.79 6.37 -5.37
C LEU A 362 -8.64 6.82 -6.83
N PRO A 363 -8.64 5.86 -7.79
CA PRO A 363 -8.75 6.17 -9.21
C PRO A 363 -10.05 6.93 -9.53
N ALA A 364 -10.01 7.78 -10.56
CA ALA A 364 -11.12 8.67 -10.89
C ALA A 364 -12.40 7.94 -11.38
N ASP A 365 -12.29 6.69 -11.81
CA ASP A 365 -13.38 5.81 -12.24
C ASP A 365 -13.99 4.97 -11.11
N VAL A 366 -13.64 5.27 -9.85
CA VAL A 366 -14.21 4.63 -8.65
C VAL A 366 -15.04 5.68 -7.91
N PHE A 367 -16.36 5.50 -7.90
CA PHE A 367 -17.30 6.44 -7.25
C PHE A 367 -17.70 5.98 -5.86
N MET A 368 -17.65 4.67 -5.62
CA MET A 368 -18.00 4.02 -4.36
C MET A 368 -16.77 3.77 -3.49
N SER A 369 -16.89 4.08 -2.21
CA SER A 369 -15.91 3.77 -1.16
C SER A 369 -15.86 2.28 -0.81
N GLY A 370 -14.79 1.84 -0.14
CA GLY A 370 -14.69 0.47 0.35
C GLY A 370 -15.75 0.15 1.42
N GLU A 371 -16.15 1.16 2.20
CA GLU A 371 -17.18 1.07 3.23
C GLU A 371 -18.58 0.85 2.62
N GLU A 372 -18.92 1.61 1.57
CA GLU A 372 -20.15 1.40 0.80
C GLU A 372 -20.16 0.01 0.14
N ALA A 373 -19.04 -0.39 -0.48
CA ALA A 373 -18.91 -1.71 -1.08
C ALA A 373 -19.08 -2.84 -0.05
N LEU A 374 -18.50 -2.69 1.15
CA LEU A 374 -18.73 -3.64 2.25
C LEU A 374 -20.21 -3.68 2.61
N SER A 375 -20.85 -2.53 2.83
CA SER A 375 -22.27 -2.47 3.18
C SER A 375 -23.16 -3.14 2.14
N ILE A 376 -22.87 -2.95 0.85
CA ILE A 376 -23.60 -3.58 -0.27
C ILE A 376 -23.36 -5.08 -0.31
N GLY A 377 -22.11 -5.52 -0.19
CA GLY A 377 -21.81 -6.95 -0.18
C GLY A 377 -22.47 -7.69 0.99
N LEU A 378 -22.58 -7.04 2.15
CA LEU A 378 -23.24 -7.63 3.32
C LEU A 378 -24.76 -7.78 3.15
N THR A 379 -25.43 -7.00 2.29
CA THR A 379 -26.86 -7.24 2.01
C THR A 379 -27.04 -8.57 1.29
N VAL A 380 -26.15 -8.93 0.36
CA VAL A 380 -26.19 -10.23 -0.31
C VAL A 380 -25.97 -11.37 0.68
N VAL A 381 -25.04 -11.19 1.63
CA VAL A 381 -24.83 -12.18 2.69
C VAL A 381 -26.08 -12.31 3.55
N SER A 382 -26.72 -11.20 3.93
CA SER A 382 -27.99 -11.21 4.66
C SER A 382 -29.05 -12.03 3.95
N ASP A 383 -29.31 -11.74 2.68
CA ASP A 383 -30.36 -12.39 1.88
C ASP A 383 -30.16 -13.91 1.79
N ILE A 384 -28.90 -14.36 1.71
CA ILE A 384 -28.55 -15.78 1.65
C ILE A 384 -28.85 -16.47 2.98
N TYR A 385 -28.41 -15.88 4.10
CA TYR A 385 -28.68 -16.44 5.43
C TYR A 385 -30.17 -16.46 5.75
N GLU A 386 -30.93 -15.45 5.31
CA GLU A 386 -32.39 -15.43 5.42
C GLU A 386 -33.04 -16.57 4.60
N GLY A 387 -32.53 -16.84 3.40
CA GLY A 387 -32.95 -18.00 2.62
C GLY A 387 -32.66 -19.33 3.34
N PHE A 388 -31.47 -19.46 3.93
CA PHE A 388 -31.07 -20.64 4.67
C PHE A 388 -31.80 -20.85 5.99
N ALA A 389 -32.38 -19.80 6.59
CA ALA A 389 -33.23 -19.92 7.77
C ALA A 389 -34.47 -20.81 7.53
N THR A 390 -34.81 -21.10 6.26
CA THR A 390 -35.88 -22.04 5.91
C THR A 390 -35.44 -23.52 5.91
N ALA A 391 -34.12 -23.78 5.88
CA ALA A 391 -33.54 -25.11 5.68
C ALA A 391 -32.58 -25.55 6.79
N ALA A 392 -32.10 -24.63 7.63
CA ALA A 392 -31.23 -24.91 8.77
C ALA A 392 -31.73 -24.23 10.03
N ASP A 393 -31.32 -24.75 11.20
CA ASP A 393 -31.65 -24.15 12.48
C ASP A 393 -30.84 -22.87 12.71
N LYS A 394 -31.40 -22.00 13.55
CA LYS A 394 -30.86 -20.67 13.86
C LYS A 394 -29.45 -20.73 14.46
N GLU A 395 -29.20 -21.67 15.37
CA GLU A 395 -27.92 -21.79 16.08
C GLU A 395 -26.80 -22.20 15.11
N ALA A 396 -27.08 -23.16 14.23
CA ALA A 396 -26.15 -23.58 13.18
C ALA A 396 -25.78 -22.42 12.23
N LEU A 397 -26.76 -21.59 11.86
CA LEU A 397 -26.52 -20.42 11.00
C LEU A 397 -25.63 -19.38 11.69
N GLU A 398 -25.96 -19.00 12.92
CA GLU A 398 -25.19 -18.03 13.71
C GLU A 398 -23.75 -18.52 13.95
N LEU A 399 -23.58 -19.79 14.27
CA LEU A 399 -22.25 -20.41 14.42
C LEU A 399 -21.47 -20.37 13.10
N SER A 400 -22.11 -20.76 11.99
CA SER A 400 -21.47 -20.79 10.68
C SER A 400 -20.97 -19.41 10.24
N ALA A 401 -21.69 -18.33 10.58
CA ALA A 401 -21.24 -16.96 10.29
C ALA A 401 -19.94 -16.61 11.02
N SER A 402 -19.80 -17.05 12.27
CA SER A 402 -18.61 -16.81 13.08
C SER A 402 -17.35 -17.56 12.60
N ASP A 403 -17.53 -18.54 11.71
CA ASP A 403 -16.48 -19.33 11.06
C ASP A 403 -16.10 -18.80 9.66
N ILE A 404 -16.65 -17.65 9.27
CA ILE A 404 -16.31 -16.99 8.02
C ILE A 404 -15.49 -15.74 8.28
N ALA A 405 -14.39 -15.61 7.54
CA ALA A 405 -13.62 -14.39 7.42
C ALA A 405 -14.00 -13.61 6.16
N ILE A 406 -14.21 -12.30 6.25
CA ILE A 406 -14.50 -11.43 5.12
C ILE A 406 -13.32 -10.51 4.78
N ARG A 407 -13.12 -10.29 3.49
CA ARG A 407 -12.15 -9.33 2.96
C ARG A 407 -12.80 -8.52 1.83
N VAL A 408 -12.58 -7.21 1.83
CA VAL A 408 -13.01 -6.33 0.73
C VAL A 408 -11.79 -5.78 0.02
N LEU A 409 -11.80 -5.77 -1.31
CA LEU A 409 -10.75 -5.19 -2.14
C LEU A 409 -11.25 -4.77 -3.52
N LEU A 410 -10.62 -3.76 -4.10
CA LEU A 410 -10.85 -3.28 -5.45
C LEU A 410 -9.83 -3.91 -6.39
N VAL A 411 -10.30 -4.44 -7.51
CA VAL A 411 -9.44 -5.14 -8.47
C VAL A 411 -9.72 -4.65 -9.88
N GLU A 412 -8.66 -4.47 -10.69
CA GLU A 412 -8.82 -4.24 -12.13
C GLU A 412 -9.39 -5.46 -12.83
N LYS A 413 -10.32 -5.26 -13.79
CA LYS A 413 -10.91 -6.37 -14.56
C LYS A 413 -9.86 -7.26 -15.22
N ARG A 414 -8.71 -6.71 -15.61
CA ARG A 414 -7.61 -7.49 -16.21
C ARG A 414 -7.04 -8.47 -15.18
N LYS A 415 -6.84 -8.04 -13.94
CA LYS A 415 -6.33 -8.87 -12.85
C LYS A 415 -7.34 -9.93 -12.43
N LEU A 416 -8.64 -9.60 -12.39
CA LEU A 416 -9.71 -10.58 -12.18
C LEU A 416 -9.71 -11.66 -13.28
N ARG A 417 -9.58 -11.25 -14.54
CA ARG A 417 -9.49 -12.19 -15.67
C ARG A 417 -8.23 -13.04 -15.63
N THR A 418 -7.08 -12.46 -15.25
CA THR A 418 -5.84 -13.21 -15.05
C THR A 418 -6.02 -14.26 -13.95
N TRP A 419 -6.59 -13.88 -12.79
CA TRP A 419 -6.92 -14.80 -11.71
C TRP A 419 -7.80 -15.96 -12.20
N ALA A 420 -8.87 -15.66 -12.95
CA ALA A 420 -9.72 -16.69 -13.55
C ALA A 420 -8.97 -17.63 -14.52
N THR A 421 -7.90 -17.17 -15.17
CA THR A 421 -7.08 -18.02 -16.06
C THR A 421 -6.01 -18.84 -15.35
N THR A 422 -5.49 -18.35 -14.22
CA THR A 422 -4.33 -18.97 -13.53
C THR A 422 -4.73 -19.83 -12.34
N THR A 423 -5.91 -19.59 -11.78
CA THR A 423 -6.42 -20.32 -10.62
C THR A 423 -7.34 -21.44 -11.07
N THR A 424 -7.17 -22.61 -10.45
CA THR A 424 -8.09 -23.75 -10.64
C THR A 424 -9.45 -23.39 -10.07
N MET A 425 -10.48 -23.40 -10.91
CA MET A 425 -11.87 -23.14 -10.54
C MET A 425 -12.81 -23.86 -11.52
N PRO A 426 -14.11 -24.00 -11.21
CA PRO A 426 -15.08 -24.62 -12.12
C PRO A 426 -15.13 -23.95 -13.47
N LYS A 427 -15.38 -24.73 -14.52
CA LYS A 427 -15.33 -24.27 -15.90
C LYS A 427 -16.38 -23.18 -16.16
N GLU A 428 -17.57 -23.33 -15.59
CA GLU A 428 -18.68 -22.40 -15.73
C GLU A 428 -18.32 -21.02 -15.14
N LEU A 429 -17.77 -21.02 -13.92
CA LEU A 429 -17.33 -19.79 -13.26
C LEU A 429 -16.14 -19.14 -13.98
N GLN A 430 -15.18 -19.96 -14.42
CA GLN A 430 -14.02 -19.48 -15.18
C GLN A 430 -14.46 -18.78 -16.47
N ASP A 431 -15.36 -19.37 -17.24
CA ASP A 431 -15.83 -18.81 -18.50
C ASP A 431 -16.64 -17.53 -18.28
N GLU A 432 -17.48 -17.50 -17.25
CA GLU A 432 -18.24 -16.31 -16.86
C GLU A 432 -17.29 -15.15 -16.51
N LEU A 433 -16.38 -15.32 -15.54
CA LEU A 433 -15.44 -14.27 -15.11
C LEU A 433 -14.58 -13.72 -16.26
N ARG A 434 -14.26 -14.57 -17.24
CA ARG A 434 -13.44 -14.20 -18.40
C ARG A 434 -14.21 -13.43 -19.46
N THR A 435 -15.49 -13.71 -19.62
CA THR A 435 -16.30 -13.20 -20.74
C THR A 435 -17.27 -12.09 -20.32
N MET A 436 -17.68 -12.07 -19.05
CA MET A 436 -18.67 -11.12 -18.55
C MET A 436 -18.23 -9.66 -18.76
N HIS A 437 -19.22 -8.81 -19.01
CA HIS A 437 -19.02 -7.38 -19.15
C HIS A 437 -18.76 -6.77 -17.76
N LEU A 438 -17.59 -6.15 -17.60
CA LEU A 438 -17.16 -5.57 -16.33
C LEU A 438 -16.70 -4.12 -16.51
N PRO A 439 -16.95 -3.26 -15.51
CA PRO A 439 -16.28 -1.96 -15.41
C PRO A 439 -14.75 -2.15 -15.34
N LYS A 440 -13.99 -1.05 -15.49
CA LYS A 440 -12.52 -1.11 -15.47
C LYS A 440 -11.99 -1.74 -14.17
N ARG A 441 -12.64 -1.44 -13.05
CA ARG A 441 -12.37 -1.99 -11.72
C ARG A 441 -13.66 -2.49 -11.08
N VAL A 442 -13.54 -3.44 -10.17
CA VAL A 442 -14.65 -4.11 -9.50
C VAL A 442 -14.29 -4.23 -8.02
N TRP A 443 -15.19 -3.82 -7.13
CA TRP A 443 -15.09 -4.13 -5.72
C TRP A 443 -15.46 -5.60 -5.52
N ILE A 444 -14.70 -6.31 -4.69
CA ILE A 444 -14.94 -7.72 -4.38
C ILE A 444 -15.08 -7.84 -2.88
N LEU A 445 -16.23 -8.33 -2.42
CA LEU A 445 -16.38 -8.88 -1.07
C LEU A 445 -16.10 -10.37 -1.15
N GLU A 446 -15.00 -10.82 -0.55
CA GLU A 446 -14.62 -12.22 -0.44
C GLU A 446 -15.02 -12.79 0.91
N LEU A 447 -15.51 -14.03 0.90
CA LEU A 447 -15.88 -14.79 2.09
C LEU A 447 -14.97 -16.03 2.12
N HIS A 448 -14.30 -16.23 3.25
CA HIS A 448 -13.30 -17.27 3.42
C HIS A 448 -13.59 -18.16 4.63
N LEU A 449 -13.18 -19.42 4.57
CA LEU A 449 -13.12 -20.28 5.76
C LEU A 449 -12.10 -19.73 6.75
N LYS A 450 -12.56 -19.26 7.91
CA LYS A 450 -11.72 -18.71 8.99
C LYS A 450 -10.64 -19.70 9.45
N ALA A 451 -10.99 -20.98 9.53
CA ALA A 451 -10.11 -22.05 10.00
C ALA A 451 -8.77 -22.13 9.23
N VAL A 452 -8.77 -21.75 7.94
CA VAL A 452 -7.58 -21.80 7.08
C VAL A 452 -7.12 -20.43 6.58
N TYR A 453 -7.91 -19.37 6.79
CA TYR A 453 -7.56 -18.03 6.33
C TYR A 453 -6.24 -17.50 6.93
N GLY A 454 -5.94 -17.82 8.18
CA GLY A 454 -4.67 -17.38 8.80
C GLY A 454 -3.41 -17.95 8.16
N ALA A 455 -3.51 -19.10 7.48
CA ALA A 455 -2.38 -19.86 6.95
C ALA A 455 -1.78 -19.31 5.65
N HIS A 456 -2.32 -18.18 5.14
CA HIS A 456 -1.72 -17.48 4.01
C HIS A 456 -0.36 -16.87 4.36
N ASP A 457 0.61 -16.98 3.45
CA ASP A 457 1.87 -16.24 3.51
C ASP A 457 2.21 -15.58 2.14
N LYS A 458 3.46 -15.12 1.96
CA LYS A 458 3.92 -14.49 0.70
C LYS A 458 4.10 -15.50 -0.44
N GLU A 459 4.48 -16.73 -0.12
CA GLU A 459 4.85 -17.80 -1.05
C GLU A 459 3.71 -18.82 -1.22
N ASN A 460 2.87 -18.99 -0.21
CA ASN A 460 1.80 -19.97 -0.16
C ASN A 460 0.43 -19.30 -0.02
N ILE A 461 -0.41 -19.49 -1.04
CA ILE A 461 -1.80 -19.03 -1.07
C ILE A 461 -2.70 -20.22 -0.77
N VAL A 462 -3.38 -20.20 0.37
CA VAL A 462 -4.22 -21.31 0.81
C VAL A 462 -5.61 -21.21 0.16
N PRO A 463 -6.17 -22.30 -0.41
CA PRO A 463 -7.55 -22.27 -0.88
C PRO A 463 -8.51 -22.06 0.29
N SER A 464 -8.98 -20.83 0.47
CA SER A 464 -9.85 -20.43 1.58
C SER A 464 -11.13 -19.76 1.09
N LEU A 465 -11.18 -19.31 -0.17
CA LEU A 465 -12.29 -18.54 -0.74
C LEU A 465 -13.47 -19.47 -1.04
N VAL A 466 -14.62 -19.16 -0.47
CA VAL A 466 -15.81 -20.02 -0.52
C VAL A 466 -17.04 -19.28 -1.04
N ALA A 467 -17.04 -17.96 -1.00
CA ALA A 467 -18.00 -17.14 -1.74
C ALA A 467 -17.37 -15.79 -2.10
N PHE A 468 -17.90 -15.10 -3.11
CA PHE A 468 -17.57 -13.70 -3.33
C PHE A 468 -18.68 -12.95 -4.07
N ALA A 469 -18.80 -11.65 -3.79
CA ALA A 469 -19.65 -10.72 -4.52
C ALA A 469 -18.80 -9.78 -5.38
N LEU A 470 -19.15 -9.63 -6.66
CA LEU A 470 -18.61 -8.60 -7.55
C LEU A 470 -19.54 -7.38 -7.51
N ILE A 471 -18.99 -6.22 -7.20
CA ILE A 471 -19.72 -4.97 -6.97
C ILE A 471 -19.16 -3.89 -7.92
N ASP A 472 -20.06 -3.24 -8.66
CA ASP A 472 -19.76 -2.13 -9.55
C ASP A 472 -19.39 -0.87 -8.76
N PRO A 473 -18.14 -0.39 -8.85
CA PRO A 473 -17.72 0.81 -8.13
C PRO A 473 -18.31 2.11 -8.71
N THR A 474 -19.04 2.05 -9.83
CA THR A 474 -19.69 3.20 -10.48
C THR A 474 -21.19 3.27 -10.21
N GLY A 475 -21.75 2.26 -9.54
CA GLY A 475 -23.16 2.21 -9.18
C GLY A 475 -23.57 3.32 -8.21
N ASP A 476 -24.82 3.77 -8.35
CA ASP A 476 -25.42 4.86 -7.57
C ASP A 476 -26.33 4.38 -6.43
N THR A 477 -26.71 3.10 -6.44
CA THR A 477 -27.64 2.51 -5.47
C THR A 477 -27.18 1.11 -5.03
N VAL A 478 -27.49 0.77 -3.78
CA VAL A 478 -27.19 -0.55 -3.20
C VAL A 478 -27.76 -1.69 -4.06
N ALA A 479 -29.02 -1.55 -4.47
CA ALA A 479 -29.70 -2.57 -5.26
C ALA A 479 -29.00 -2.83 -6.61
N ASN A 480 -28.56 -1.79 -7.33
CA ASN A 480 -28.06 -1.94 -8.70
C ASN A 480 -26.55 -2.18 -8.81
N SER A 481 -25.84 -2.23 -7.69
CA SER A 481 -24.37 -2.30 -7.72
C SER A 481 -23.82 -3.72 -7.74
N ILE A 482 -24.60 -4.74 -7.38
CA ILE A 482 -24.11 -6.13 -7.42
C ILE A 482 -24.15 -6.61 -8.87
N LEU A 483 -23.03 -7.16 -9.34
CA LEU A 483 -22.88 -7.70 -10.70
C LEU A 483 -23.05 -9.22 -10.71
N MET A 484 -22.43 -9.88 -9.73
CA MET A 484 -22.42 -11.33 -9.62
C MET A 484 -22.19 -11.72 -8.16
N PHE A 485 -22.80 -12.82 -7.73
CA PHE A 485 -22.45 -13.50 -6.49
C PHE A 485 -22.10 -14.95 -6.77
N TYR A 486 -20.99 -15.44 -6.25
CA TYR A 486 -20.57 -16.82 -6.33
C TYR A 486 -20.58 -17.47 -4.95
N LEU A 487 -21.02 -18.72 -4.88
CA LEU A 487 -21.11 -19.53 -3.68
C LEU A 487 -20.65 -20.98 -3.95
N ASN A 488 -19.65 -21.43 -3.23
CA ASN A 488 -19.20 -22.83 -3.23
C ASN A 488 -20.17 -23.71 -2.43
N LYS A 489 -20.31 -24.99 -2.80
CA LYS A 489 -21.24 -25.93 -2.15
C LYS A 489 -21.03 -26.09 -0.63
N ASN A 490 -19.80 -25.91 -0.15
CA ASN A 490 -19.43 -26.15 1.25
C ASN A 490 -19.67 -24.91 2.14
N TYR A 491 -20.39 -23.90 1.67
CA TYR A 491 -20.51 -22.61 2.37
C TYR A 491 -21.92 -22.25 2.81
N PRO A 492 -22.08 -21.69 4.02
CA PRO A 492 -21.25 -21.90 5.22
C PRO A 492 -21.62 -23.23 5.93
N LEU A 493 -22.62 -23.92 5.37
CA LEU A 493 -23.22 -25.17 5.79
C LEU A 493 -23.45 -26.00 4.51
N ASP A 494 -23.45 -27.35 4.60
CA ASP A 494 -23.76 -28.25 3.48
C ASP A 494 -25.28 -28.25 3.15
N ILE A 495 -25.87 -27.06 3.01
CA ILE A 495 -27.29 -26.86 2.66
C ILE A 495 -27.50 -26.98 1.15
N ILE A 496 -26.50 -26.55 0.37
CA ILE A 496 -26.56 -26.58 -1.09
C ILE A 496 -25.80 -27.80 -1.63
N GLU A 497 -26.45 -28.56 -2.52
CA GLU A 497 -25.84 -29.78 -3.09
C GLU A 497 -24.72 -29.48 -4.10
N VAL A 498 -24.75 -28.30 -4.71
CA VAL A 498 -23.84 -27.85 -5.77
C VAL A 498 -23.46 -26.38 -5.59
N GLY A 499 -22.24 -26.01 -5.98
CA GLY A 499 -21.83 -24.60 -6.01
C GLY A 499 -22.64 -23.84 -7.05
N THR A 500 -22.87 -22.55 -6.87
CA THR A 500 -23.73 -21.74 -7.74
C THR A 500 -23.18 -20.33 -7.89
N PHE A 501 -23.32 -19.71 -9.07
CA PHE A 501 -23.23 -18.25 -9.20
C PHE A 501 -24.53 -17.66 -9.73
N LEU A 502 -24.84 -16.45 -9.26
CA LEU A 502 -25.98 -15.65 -9.66
C LEU A 502 -25.47 -14.38 -10.35
N GLN A 503 -26.05 -14.06 -11.50
CA GLN A 503 -25.83 -12.78 -12.18
C GLN A 503 -26.97 -11.83 -11.85
N PHE A 504 -26.63 -10.57 -11.67
CA PHE A 504 -27.59 -9.53 -11.33
C PHE A 504 -27.71 -8.53 -12.48
N GLN A 505 -28.92 -8.01 -12.69
CA GLN A 505 -29.21 -6.92 -13.60
C GLN A 505 -30.31 -6.06 -12.99
N ASP A 506 -30.07 -4.75 -12.90
CA ASP A 506 -31.01 -3.78 -12.32
C ASP A 506 -31.49 -4.19 -10.92
N GLY A 507 -30.56 -4.74 -10.13
CA GLY A 507 -30.76 -5.20 -8.76
C GLY A 507 -31.60 -6.47 -8.58
N LEU A 508 -31.92 -7.15 -9.68
CA LEU A 508 -32.63 -8.43 -9.66
C LEU A 508 -31.72 -9.55 -10.16
N VAL A 509 -31.95 -10.77 -9.65
CA VAL A 509 -31.30 -11.97 -10.18
C VAL A 509 -31.78 -12.18 -11.61
N LYS A 510 -30.85 -12.09 -12.56
CA LYS A 510 -31.10 -12.31 -13.98
C LYS A 510 -31.05 -13.79 -14.33
N SER A 511 -30.06 -14.49 -13.79
CA SER A 511 -29.75 -15.89 -14.10
C SER A 511 -28.95 -16.51 -12.96
N GLY A 512 -29.09 -17.82 -12.79
CA GLY A 512 -28.30 -18.63 -11.88
C GLY A 512 -27.73 -19.84 -12.60
N THR A 513 -26.49 -20.17 -12.30
CA THR A 513 -25.76 -21.30 -12.92
C THR A 513 -25.14 -22.16 -11.83
N GLN A 514 -25.46 -23.44 -11.85
CA GLN A 514 -24.80 -24.44 -11.01
C GLN A 514 -23.40 -24.73 -11.53
N THR A 515 -22.49 -25.04 -10.63
CA THR A 515 -21.08 -25.31 -10.89
C THR A 515 -20.70 -26.65 -10.28
N THR A 516 -19.63 -27.26 -10.79
CA THR A 516 -19.08 -28.48 -10.21
C THR A 516 -18.20 -28.22 -8.99
N ASP A 517 -18.22 -27.02 -8.40
CA ASP A 517 -17.27 -26.70 -7.31
C ASP A 517 -17.60 -27.47 -6.05
N ASN A 518 -16.57 -28.10 -5.50
CA ASN A 518 -16.62 -28.85 -4.27
C ASN A 518 -15.50 -28.50 -3.29
N THR A 519 -14.65 -27.52 -3.59
CA THR A 519 -13.53 -27.14 -2.73
C THR A 519 -13.33 -25.62 -2.72
N PRO A 520 -12.88 -25.03 -1.60
CA PRO A 520 -12.51 -23.62 -1.59
C PRO A 520 -11.53 -23.25 -2.72
N LEU A 521 -11.66 -22.06 -3.27
CA LEU A 521 -10.77 -21.48 -4.28
C LEU A 521 -9.59 -20.77 -3.62
N GLU A 522 -8.48 -20.64 -4.36
CA GLU A 522 -7.44 -19.69 -4.01
C GLU A 522 -7.98 -18.26 -4.17
N PRO A 523 -7.88 -17.40 -3.14
CA PRO A 523 -8.41 -16.05 -3.21
C PRO A 523 -7.63 -15.17 -4.18
N ILE A 524 -8.24 -14.08 -4.61
CA ILE A 524 -7.53 -13.15 -5.49
C ILE A 524 -6.44 -12.44 -4.68
N ARG A 525 -5.19 -12.80 -4.96
CA ARG A 525 -4.02 -12.08 -4.46
C ARG A 525 -3.28 -11.57 -5.69
N GLY A 526 -2.82 -10.32 -5.62
CA GLY A 526 -1.80 -9.86 -6.54
C GLY A 526 -0.59 -10.75 -6.32
N ARG A 527 -0.41 -11.76 -7.18
CA ARG A 527 0.94 -12.24 -7.44
C ARG A 527 1.69 -10.98 -7.88
N THR A 528 2.64 -10.56 -7.05
CA THR A 528 3.75 -9.72 -7.45
C THR A 528 4.24 -10.27 -8.80
N PRO A 529 4.37 -9.43 -9.84
CA PRO A 529 4.24 -9.79 -11.25
C PRO A 529 5.03 -11.01 -11.73
#